data_AF-A0A937G7D6-F1
#
_entry.id   AF-A0A937G7D6-F1
#
_cell.length_a   1.000
_cell.length_b   1.000
_cell.length_c   1.000
_cell.angle_alpha   90.00
_cell.angle_beta   90.00
_cell.angle_gamma   90.00
#
_symmetry.space_group_name_H-M   'P 1'
#
loop_
_entity.id
_entity.type
_entity.pdbx_description
1 polymer ?
#
loop_
_entity_poly.entity_id
_entity_poly.type
_entity_poly.pdbx_seq_one_letter_code
_entity_poly.pdbx_strand_id
1 'polypeptide(L)'
;MKINVPEKYADLYLKALSEKKKILEAKIEDFKREIQEIDNHISALTSMPIFHDTPSYAPRWEARSYQEEWPWTKKITHYQEVKTKIFTSSEIVDYIIQKEPKLTKSKVRSSISAALSNKHKSGKYIKFIDPVTSTTYYGPSDWFLNEHEPHLDYIPDDLKERLFKK
;
A
#
# COMPACT_ATOMS: atom_id res chain seq x y z
N MET A 1 14.07 7.59 -38.50
CA MET A 1 13.41 8.81 -39.04
C MET A 1 14.41 9.60 -39.87
N LYS A 2 14.16 9.85 -41.15
CA LYS A 2 14.99 10.76 -41.96
C LYS A 2 14.44 12.18 -41.80
N ILE A 3 15.23 13.08 -41.25
CA ILE A 3 14.87 14.49 -41.05
C ILE A 3 15.16 15.21 -42.37
N ASN A 4 14.11 15.64 -43.07
CA ASN A 4 14.24 16.33 -44.36
C ASN A 4 14.13 17.85 -44.12
N VAL A 5 15.19 18.44 -43.58
CA VAL A 5 15.28 19.89 -43.34
C VAL A 5 16.20 20.49 -44.40
N PRO A 6 15.76 21.47 -45.21
CA PRO A 6 16.63 22.15 -46.15
C PRO A 6 17.81 22.81 -45.41
N GLU A 7 19.04 22.66 -45.91
CA GLU A 7 20.28 23.13 -45.25
C GLU A 7 20.20 24.59 -44.77
N LYS A 8 19.53 25.47 -45.53
CA LYS A 8 19.32 26.89 -45.17
C LYS A 8 18.57 27.12 -43.85
N TYR A 9 17.80 26.15 -43.36
CA TYR A 9 17.01 26.26 -42.13
C TYR A 9 17.47 25.30 -41.02
N ALA A 10 18.51 24.49 -41.29
CA ALA A 10 19.02 23.49 -40.35
C ALA A 10 19.51 24.14 -39.04
N ASP A 11 20.20 25.29 -39.13
CA ASP A 11 20.72 26.01 -37.96
C ASP A 11 19.60 26.58 -37.07
N LEU A 12 18.56 27.15 -37.69
CA LEU A 12 17.39 27.65 -36.97
C LEU A 12 16.64 26.51 -36.26
N TYR A 13 16.51 25.37 -36.94
CA TYR A 13 15.85 24.18 -36.38
C TYR A 13 16.66 23.55 -35.25
N LEU A 14 17.99 23.42 -35.41
CA LEU A 14 18.89 22.96 -34.36
C LEU A 14 18.86 23.86 -33.13
N LYS A 15 18.80 25.18 -33.33
CA LYS A 15 18.68 26.15 -32.24
C LYS A 15 17.36 25.99 -31.50
N ALA A 16 16.23 25.89 -32.22
CA ALA A 16 14.92 25.68 -31.62
C ALA A 16 14.83 24.34 -30.85
N LEU A 17 15.39 23.26 -31.40
CA LEU A 17 15.45 21.97 -30.70
C LEU A 17 16.36 22.01 -29.48
N SER A 18 17.50 22.68 -29.56
CA SER A 18 18.43 22.84 -28.43
C SER A 18 17.79 23.64 -27.30
N GLU A 19 17.06 24.70 -27.63
CA GLU A 19 16.31 25.51 -26.67
C GLU A 19 15.18 24.70 -26.02
N LYS A 20 14.41 23.94 -26.82
CA LYS A 20 13.38 23.04 -26.30
C LYS A 20 13.98 21.96 -25.40
N LYS A 21 15.13 21.41 -25.75
CA LYS A 21 15.87 20.44 -24.91
C LYS A 21 16.24 21.07 -23.57
N LYS A 22 16.82 22.27 -23.56
CA LYS A 22 17.21 22.98 -22.34
C LYS A 22 16.01 23.27 -21.43
N ILE A 23 14.86 23.64 -21.99
CA ILE A 23 13.62 23.85 -21.23
C ILE A 23 13.14 22.53 -20.60
N LEU A 24 13.21 21.43 -21.34
CA LEU A 24 12.82 20.11 -20.82
C LEU A 24 13.77 19.64 -19.72
N GLU A 25 15.08 19.86 -19.87
CA GLU A 25 16.07 19.56 -18.83
C GLU A 25 15.83 20.39 -17.56
N ALA A 26 15.51 21.68 -17.70
CA ALA A 26 15.15 22.51 -16.55
C ALA A 26 13.90 21.98 -15.83
N LYS A 27 12.86 21.59 -16.57
CA LYS A 27 11.65 20.97 -15.98
C LYS A 27 11.95 19.66 -15.25
N ILE A 28 12.84 18.83 -15.79
CA ILE A 28 13.26 17.58 -15.14
C ILE A 28 13.94 17.90 -13.80
N GLU A 29 14.77 18.95 -13.76
CA GLU A 29 15.44 19.36 -12.53
C GLU A 29 14.47 19.91 -11.48
N ASP A 30 13.47 20.68 -11.92
CA ASP A 30 12.39 21.14 -11.05
C ASP A 30 11.60 19.96 -10.47
N PHE A 31 11.22 18.97 -11.30
CA PHE A 31 10.55 17.75 -10.83
C PHE A 31 11.39 16.95 -9.84
N LYS A 32 12.72 16.85 -10.05
CA LYS A 32 13.61 16.17 -9.10
C LYS A 32 13.62 16.87 -7.75
N ARG A 33 13.64 18.21 -7.74
CA ARG A 33 13.59 19.00 -6.50
C ARG A 33 12.28 18.79 -5.76
N GLU A 34 11.16 18.78 -6.48
CA GLU A 34 9.83 18.51 -5.90
C GLU A 34 9.77 17.10 -5.29
N ILE A 35 10.29 16.08 -5.97
CA ILE A 35 10.39 14.72 -5.43
C ILE A 35 11.22 14.71 -4.14
N GLN A 36 12.36 15.39 -4.12
CA GLN A 36 13.21 15.46 -2.92
C GLN A 36 12.50 16.14 -1.75
N GLU A 37 11.71 17.18 -1.99
CA GLU A 37 10.90 17.83 -0.97
C GLU A 37 9.82 16.89 -0.42
N ILE A 38 9.16 16.14 -1.30
CA ILE A 38 8.20 15.10 -0.90
C ILE A 38 8.89 14.03 -0.06
N ASP A 39 10.07 13.56 -0.46
CA ASP A 39 10.83 12.56 0.30
C ASP A 39 11.24 13.08 1.68
N ASN A 40 11.61 14.36 1.79
CA ASN A 40 11.87 15.01 3.06
C ASN A 40 10.61 15.08 3.94
N HIS A 41 9.45 15.43 3.36
CA HIS A 41 8.17 15.41 4.08
C HIS A 41 7.79 14.00 4.54
N ILE A 42 7.95 12.99 3.69
CA ILE A 42 7.73 11.59 4.07
C ILE A 42 8.67 11.19 5.19
N SER A 43 9.96 11.52 5.09
CA SER A 43 10.96 11.21 6.12
C SER A 43 10.65 11.90 7.45
N ALA A 44 10.23 13.17 7.42
CA ALA A 44 9.84 13.92 8.62
C ALA A 44 8.55 13.39 9.26
N LEU A 45 7.57 12.95 8.46
CA LEU A 45 6.34 12.36 8.98
C LEU A 45 6.57 10.93 9.49
N THR A 46 7.40 10.15 8.80
CA THR A 46 7.73 8.77 9.21
C THR A 46 8.74 8.72 10.36
N SER A 47 9.50 9.79 10.62
CA SER A 47 10.34 9.92 11.82
C SER A 47 9.55 10.25 13.09
N MET A 48 8.25 10.57 12.96
CA MET A 48 7.39 10.78 14.11
C MET A 48 7.21 9.46 14.90
N PRO A 49 7.18 9.51 16.24
CA PRO A 49 7.00 8.32 17.10
C PRO A 49 5.72 7.51 16.82
N ILE A 50 4.73 8.09 16.13
CA ILE A 50 3.47 7.43 15.73
C ILE A 50 3.69 6.44 14.56
N PHE A 51 4.85 6.53 13.90
CA PHE A 51 5.24 5.71 12.75
C PHE A 51 6.37 4.74 13.10
N HIS A 52 7.21 5.09 14.07
CA HIS A 52 8.12 4.16 14.72
C HIS A 52 7.36 3.47 15.86
N ASP A 53 6.78 2.29 15.59
CA ASP A 53 6.51 1.32 16.66
C ASP A 53 7.87 0.96 17.25
N THR A 54 8.32 1.71 18.26
CA THR A 54 9.44 1.31 19.10
C THR A 54 9.07 -0.04 19.70
N PRO A 55 9.87 -1.11 19.49
CA PRO A 55 9.64 -2.38 20.17
C PRO A 55 9.92 -2.31 21.68
N SER A 56 10.15 -1.11 22.24
CA SER A 56 10.43 -0.89 23.66
C SER A 56 9.24 -0.22 24.33
N TYR A 57 8.62 -0.93 25.27
CA TYR A 57 7.43 -0.55 26.04
C TYR A 57 6.10 -0.62 25.29
N ALA A 58 5.76 -1.82 24.82
CA ALA A 58 4.37 -2.22 25.02
C ALA A 58 4.19 -2.45 26.53
N PRO A 59 3.28 -1.74 27.23
CA PRO A 59 2.58 -2.37 28.35
C PRO A 59 2.15 -3.74 27.85
N ARG A 60 2.27 -4.77 28.69
CA ARG A 60 1.57 -6.03 28.43
C ARG A 60 0.06 -5.70 28.46
N TRP A 61 -0.47 -5.15 27.38
CA TRP A 61 -1.88 -5.03 27.15
C TRP A 61 -2.37 -6.47 27.11
N GLU A 62 -3.07 -6.89 28.16
CA GLU A 62 -3.53 -8.26 28.30
C GLU A 62 -4.31 -8.64 27.04
N ALA A 63 -3.71 -9.52 26.25
CA ALA A 63 -4.23 -9.97 24.98
C ALA A 63 -5.51 -10.76 25.24
N ARG A 64 -6.67 -10.17 24.89
CA ARG A 64 -7.92 -10.90 24.56
C ARG A 64 -9.08 -10.00 24.13
N SER A 65 -9.10 -8.71 24.49
CA SER A 65 -10.23 -7.82 24.17
C SER A 65 -9.84 -6.72 23.19
N TYR A 66 -10.71 -6.53 22.20
CA TYR A 66 -10.66 -5.41 21.25
C TYR A 66 -10.73 -4.07 22.00
N GLN A 67 -9.89 -3.10 21.62
CA GLN A 67 -9.93 -1.73 22.17
C GLN A 67 -10.17 -0.71 21.05
N GLU A 68 -11.05 0.26 21.33
CA GLU A 68 -11.44 1.30 20.36
C GLU A 68 -10.31 2.30 20.12
N GLU A 69 -9.44 2.53 21.10
CA GLU A 69 -8.32 3.50 20.99
C GLU A 69 -7.14 2.98 20.17
N TRP A 70 -7.18 1.71 19.72
CA TRP A 70 -6.07 1.13 18.98
C TRP A 70 -5.83 1.80 17.63
N PRO A 71 -4.55 1.96 17.22
CA PRO A 71 -4.22 2.30 15.83
C PRO A 71 -4.84 1.31 14.84
N TRP A 72 -5.18 1.78 13.64
CA TRP A 72 -5.77 0.93 12.58
C TRP A 72 -4.94 -0.32 12.29
N THR A 73 -3.61 -0.20 12.29
CA THR A 73 -2.69 -1.34 12.10
C THR A 73 -2.87 -2.41 13.16
N LYS A 74 -3.02 -2.03 14.44
CA LYS A 74 -3.23 -2.97 15.55
C LYS A 74 -4.62 -3.61 15.52
N LYS A 75 -5.65 -2.85 15.11
CA LYS A 75 -7.01 -3.40 14.87
C LYS A 75 -7.00 -4.46 13.77
N ILE A 76 -6.24 -4.24 12.69
CA ILE A 76 -6.03 -5.21 11.61
C ILE A 76 -5.29 -6.44 12.12
N THR A 77 -4.18 -6.28 12.85
CA THR A 77 -3.41 -7.40 13.41
C THR A 77 -4.25 -8.24 14.37
N HIS A 78 -5.07 -7.62 15.22
CA HIS A 78 -5.98 -8.36 16.09
C HIS A 78 -7.01 -9.18 15.28
N TYR A 79 -7.57 -8.62 14.20
CA TYR A 79 -8.47 -9.37 13.33
C TYR A 79 -7.77 -10.56 12.67
N GLN A 80 -6.51 -10.38 12.25
CA GLN A 80 -5.69 -11.43 11.70
C GLN A 80 -5.46 -12.58 12.71
N GLU A 81 -5.13 -12.25 13.96
CA GLU A 81 -4.92 -13.25 15.03
C GLU A 81 -6.18 -14.08 15.30
N VAL A 82 -7.36 -13.47 15.20
CA VAL A 82 -8.65 -14.17 15.37
C VAL A 82 -8.97 -15.07 14.19
N LYS A 83 -8.70 -14.62 12.96
CA LYS A 83 -9.10 -15.34 11.74
C LYS A 83 -8.10 -16.42 11.32
N THR A 84 -6.81 -16.22 11.54
CA THR A 84 -5.71 -17.13 11.14
C THR A 84 -5.67 -17.50 9.64
N LYS A 85 -6.34 -16.72 8.77
CA LYS A 85 -6.40 -16.92 7.32
C LYS A 85 -6.33 -15.57 6.59
N ILE A 86 -5.91 -15.56 5.31
CA ILE A 86 -5.91 -14.34 4.48
C ILE A 86 -7.32 -13.74 4.43
N PHE A 87 -7.39 -12.41 4.35
CA PHE A 87 -8.64 -11.67 4.49
C PHE A 87 -8.76 -10.56 3.46
N THR A 88 -9.99 -10.15 3.21
CA THR A 88 -10.29 -8.99 2.37
C THR A 88 -10.38 -7.72 3.22
N SER A 89 -10.19 -6.56 2.58
CA SER A 89 -10.37 -5.27 3.24
C SER A 89 -11.80 -5.08 3.75
N SER A 90 -12.81 -5.58 3.01
CA SER A 90 -14.22 -5.53 3.40
C SER A 90 -14.49 -6.26 4.71
N GLU A 91 -13.90 -7.45 4.90
CA GLU A 91 -14.10 -8.23 6.12
C GLU A 91 -13.56 -7.52 7.37
N ILE A 92 -12.42 -6.83 7.25
CA ILE A 92 -11.89 -6.00 8.34
C ILE A 92 -12.82 -4.81 8.60
N VAL A 93 -13.28 -4.14 7.55
CA VAL A 93 -14.21 -3.00 7.68
C VAL A 93 -15.45 -3.45 8.44
N ASP A 94 -16.05 -4.57 8.06
CA ASP A 94 -17.26 -5.07 8.69
C ASP A 94 -17.01 -5.49 10.14
N TYR A 95 -15.87 -6.13 10.44
CA TYR A 95 -15.46 -6.46 11.80
C TYR A 95 -15.32 -5.21 12.69
N ILE A 96 -14.67 -4.14 12.20
CA ILE A 96 -14.51 -2.89 12.95
C ILE A 96 -15.85 -2.21 13.15
N ILE A 97 -16.71 -2.15 12.13
CA ILE A 97 -18.04 -1.54 12.22
C ILE A 97 -18.94 -2.29 13.20
N GLN A 98 -18.83 -3.62 13.30
CA GLN A 98 -19.55 -4.40 14.30
C GLN A 98 -19.12 -4.06 15.74
N LYS A 99 -17.85 -3.72 15.95
CA LYS A 99 -17.32 -3.32 17.26
C LYS A 99 -17.58 -1.84 17.57
N GLU A 100 -17.49 -0.99 16.55
CA GLU A 100 -17.63 0.47 16.65
C GLU A 100 -18.73 0.97 15.69
N PRO A 101 -20.01 0.76 15.99
CA PRO A 101 -21.12 1.10 15.09
C PRO A 101 -21.29 2.61 14.87
N LYS A 102 -20.63 3.44 15.70
CA LYS A 102 -20.63 4.90 15.59
C LYS A 102 -19.78 5.40 14.41
N LEU A 103 -18.89 4.57 13.87
CA LEU A 103 -17.99 4.96 12.79
C LEU A 103 -18.67 4.88 11.42
N THR A 104 -18.27 5.78 10.51
CA THR A 104 -18.73 5.76 9.12
C THR A 104 -17.96 4.72 8.31
N LYS A 105 -18.66 3.76 7.71
CA LYS A 105 -18.08 2.69 6.87
C LYS A 105 -17.11 3.21 5.80
N SER A 106 -17.44 4.33 5.15
CA SER A 106 -16.59 4.96 4.12
C SER A 106 -15.23 5.40 4.67
N LYS A 107 -15.20 6.04 5.85
CA LYS A 107 -13.95 6.49 6.50
C LYS A 107 -13.09 5.29 6.90
N VAL A 108 -13.71 4.29 7.52
CA VAL A 108 -13.03 3.05 7.95
C VAL A 108 -12.39 2.33 6.77
N ARG A 109 -13.12 2.22 5.64
CA ARG A 109 -12.59 1.64 4.39
C ARG A 109 -11.34 2.37 3.91
N SER A 110 -11.38 3.70 3.83
CA SER A 110 -10.22 4.50 3.39
C SER A 110 -9.03 4.33 4.34
N SER A 111 -9.26 4.33 5.65
CA SER A 111 -8.22 4.13 6.66
C SER A 111 -7.59 2.74 6.60
N ILE A 112 -8.38 1.69 6.41
CA ILE A 112 -7.87 0.30 6.27
C ILE A 112 -7.08 0.15 4.99
N SER A 113 -7.59 0.66 3.85
CA SER A 113 -6.86 0.63 2.58
C SER A 113 -5.50 1.32 2.70
N ALA A 114 -5.45 2.47 3.37
CA ALA A 114 -4.20 3.18 3.63
C ALA A 114 -3.28 2.36 4.57
N ALA A 115 -3.81 1.77 5.63
CA ALA A 115 -3.03 0.96 6.56
C ALA A 115 -2.43 -0.31 5.91
N LEU A 116 -3.18 -0.96 5.01
CA LEU A 116 -2.72 -2.14 4.25
C LEU A 116 -1.75 -1.78 3.12
N SER A 117 -1.84 -0.57 2.57
CA SER A 117 -0.98 -0.13 1.45
C SER A 117 0.29 0.59 1.92
N ASN A 118 0.36 0.99 3.20
CA ASN A 118 1.49 1.76 3.71
C ASN A 118 2.69 0.83 3.94
N LYS A 119 3.57 0.74 2.95
CA LYS A 119 4.80 -0.07 3.00
C LYS A 119 5.71 0.28 4.19
N HIS A 120 5.69 1.54 4.67
CA HIS A 120 6.51 1.99 5.80
C HIS A 120 5.99 1.54 7.17
N LYS A 121 4.67 1.39 7.35
CA LYS A 121 4.08 0.86 8.60
C LYS A 121 3.79 -0.64 8.55
N SER A 122 3.57 -1.16 7.35
CA SER A 122 2.87 -2.42 7.14
C SER A 122 3.63 -3.38 6.24
N GLY A 123 4.94 -3.19 6.03
CA GLY A 123 5.81 -4.03 5.17
C GLY A 123 5.78 -5.56 5.42
N LYS A 124 4.87 -6.01 6.28
CA LYS A 124 4.41 -7.36 6.53
C LYS A 124 3.27 -7.82 5.60
N TYR A 125 2.39 -6.97 5.04
CA TYR A 125 1.21 -7.46 4.30
C TYR A 125 1.46 -7.59 2.79
N ILE A 126 1.22 -8.79 2.27
CA ILE A 126 1.27 -9.14 0.86
C ILE A 126 -0.16 -9.21 0.29
N LYS A 127 -0.29 -8.75 -0.95
CA LYS A 127 -1.55 -8.72 -1.69
C LYS A 127 -1.67 -9.95 -2.59
N PHE A 128 -2.73 -10.74 -2.41
CA PHE A 128 -3.16 -11.78 -3.36
C PHE A 128 -4.37 -11.29 -4.15
N ILE A 129 -4.42 -11.55 -5.45
CA ILE A 129 -5.59 -11.27 -6.28
C ILE A 129 -6.15 -12.61 -6.73
N ASP A 130 -7.40 -12.90 -6.37
CA ASP A 130 -8.12 -14.07 -6.84
C ASP A 130 -8.27 -14.00 -8.37
N PRO A 131 -7.70 -14.95 -9.15
CA PRO A 131 -7.78 -14.94 -10.60
C PRO A 131 -9.20 -15.13 -11.14
N VAL A 132 -10.13 -15.68 -10.35
CA VAL A 132 -11.51 -15.95 -10.77
C VAL A 132 -12.40 -14.74 -10.55
N THR A 133 -12.34 -14.13 -9.37
CA THR A 133 -13.26 -13.04 -8.99
C THR A 133 -12.63 -11.64 -9.02
N SER A 134 -11.32 -11.55 -9.27
CA SER A 134 -10.53 -10.31 -9.11
C SER A 134 -10.58 -9.72 -7.69
N THR A 135 -11.04 -10.50 -6.70
CA THR A 135 -11.09 -10.06 -5.30
C THR A 135 -9.68 -10.00 -4.74
N THR A 136 -9.40 -8.93 -4.00
CA THR A 136 -8.11 -8.75 -3.34
C THR A 136 -8.14 -9.27 -1.91
N TYR A 137 -7.19 -10.13 -1.61
CA TYR A 137 -6.90 -10.64 -0.28
C TYR A 137 -5.55 -10.12 0.21
N TYR A 138 -5.41 -10.03 1.53
CA TYR A 138 -4.23 -9.55 2.23
C TYR A 138 -3.85 -10.55 3.33
N GLY A 139 -2.55 -10.68 3.57
CA GLY A 139 -2.03 -11.44 4.70
C GLY A 139 -0.54 -11.15 4.94
N PRO A 140 0.01 -11.54 6.10
CA PRO A 140 1.44 -11.47 6.39
C PRO A 140 2.30 -12.15 5.33
N SER A 141 3.52 -11.69 5.11
CA SER A 141 4.52 -12.28 4.22
C SER A 141 4.74 -13.76 4.47
N ASP A 142 4.72 -14.16 5.74
CA ASP A 142 5.00 -15.53 6.19
C ASP A 142 3.88 -16.51 5.78
N TRP A 143 2.74 -15.99 5.32
CA TRP A 143 1.63 -16.78 4.81
C TRP A 143 1.71 -16.98 3.30
N PHE A 144 2.79 -16.58 2.65
CA PHE A 144 2.99 -16.68 1.21
C PHE A 144 4.27 -17.46 0.88
N LEU A 145 4.20 -18.37 -0.09
CA LEU A 145 5.30 -19.20 -0.57
C LEU A 145 6.32 -18.36 -1.37
N ASN A 146 5.78 -17.51 -2.22
CA ASN A 146 6.46 -16.50 -3.02
C ASN A 146 5.63 -15.23 -2.85
N GLU A 147 6.16 -14.01 -3.05
CA GLU A 147 5.48 -12.71 -2.79
C GLU A 147 4.10 -12.49 -3.46
N HIS A 148 3.53 -13.52 -4.10
CA HIS A 148 2.29 -13.56 -4.84
C HIS A 148 1.39 -14.75 -4.46
N GLU A 149 1.91 -15.85 -3.92
CA GLU A 149 1.15 -17.11 -3.73
C GLU A 149 0.96 -17.46 -2.25
N PRO A 150 -0.29 -17.49 -1.73
CA PRO A 150 -0.54 -17.84 -0.34
C PRO A 150 -0.33 -19.35 -0.08
N HIS A 151 0.22 -19.68 1.07
CA HIS A 151 0.27 -21.04 1.62
C HIS A 151 -1.16 -21.58 1.79
N LEU A 152 -1.37 -22.84 1.38
CA LEU A 152 -2.67 -23.50 1.44
C LEU A 152 -3.29 -23.41 2.84
N ASP A 153 -2.53 -23.54 3.92
CA ASP A 153 -3.07 -23.53 5.28
C ASP A 153 -3.79 -22.23 5.66
N TYR A 154 -3.34 -21.10 5.09
CA TYR A 154 -3.89 -19.77 5.39
C TYR A 154 -4.94 -19.30 4.37
N ILE A 155 -5.30 -20.12 3.38
CA ILE A 155 -6.39 -19.79 2.44
C ILE A 155 -7.75 -20.14 3.08
N PRO A 156 -8.73 -19.21 3.06
CA PRO A 156 -10.13 -19.49 3.39
C PRO A 156 -10.69 -20.70 2.63
N ASP A 157 -11.54 -21.50 3.28
CA ASP A 157 -11.99 -22.77 2.70
C ASP A 157 -12.87 -22.55 1.45
N ASP A 158 -13.65 -21.46 1.43
CA ASP A 158 -14.42 -21.02 0.27
C ASP A 158 -13.53 -20.67 -0.93
N LEU A 159 -12.39 -20.03 -0.68
CA LEU A 159 -11.41 -19.69 -1.70
C LEU A 159 -10.65 -20.94 -2.15
N LYS A 160 -10.33 -21.88 -1.25
CA LYS A 160 -9.74 -23.18 -1.61
C LYS A 160 -10.66 -23.97 -2.54
N GLU A 161 -11.93 -24.07 -2.20
CA GLU A 161 -12.89 -24.78 -3.05
C GLU A 161 -12.98 -24.13 -4.42
N ARG A 162 -13.00 -22.79 -4.50
CA ARG A 162 -13.06 -22.07 -5.77
C ARG A 162 -11.81 -22.21 -6.64
N LEU A 163 -10.63 -22.25 -6.02
CA LEU A 163 -9.35 -22.32 -6.73
C LEU A 163 -8.96 -23.77 -7.11
N PHE A 164 -9.32 -24.75 -6.28
CA PHE A 164 -8.81 -26.12 -6.41
C PHE A 164 -9.87 -27.19 -6.69
N LYS A 165 -11.17 -26.93 -6.49
CA LYS A 165 -12.22 -27.83 -7.04
C LYS A 165 -12.59 -27.34 -8.43
N LYS A 166 -12.06 -28.03 -9.44
CA LYS A 166 -12.67 -28.09 -10.78
C LYS A 166 -13.79 -29.13 -10.79
#